data_AF-A0A832JF87-F1
#
_entry.id   AF-A0A832JF87-F1
#
_cell.length_a   1.000
_cell.length_b   1.000
_cell.length_c   1.000
_cell.angle_alpha   90.00
_cell.angle_beta   90.00
_cell.angle_gamma   90.00
#
_symmetry.space_group_name_H-M   'P 1'
#
loop_
_entity.id
_entity.type
_entity.pdbx_description
1 polymer ?
#
loop_
_entity_poly.entity_id
_entity_poly.type
_entity_poly.pdbx_seq_one_letter_code
_entity_poly.pdbx_strand_id
1 'polypeptide(L)'
;GLARWRGEELEIWQFFARHLGEEKAVVAAAKERIEEHEGLVTFNGSSFDWPYLCHRWRHHGLPSPALRHHVDVLLMARQRIGYRYGNCRLQTLEARLCGRRRREDIPSHQIPGAYRRYLQSRQTEEIERVLHHNALDLLTTVELLLYLR
;
A
#
# COMPACT_ATOMS: atom_id res chain seq x y z
N GLY A 1 0.00 -0.09 4.55
CA GLY A 1 1.14 0.60 5.20
C GLY A 1 1.43 1.91 4.51
N LEU A 2 2.41 2.64 4.99
CA LEU A 2 2.98 3.85 4.39
C LEU A 2 4.50 3.73 4.37
N ALA A 3 5.18 4.42 3.48
CA ALA A 3 6.63 4.48 3.44
C ALA A 3 7.12 5.92 3.24
N ARG A 4 8.24 6.28 3.86
CA ARG A 4 8.93 7.56 3.62
C ARG A 4 10.44 7.38 3.64
N TRP A 5 11.13 8.29 2.96
CA TRP A 5 12.57 8.43 3.10
C TRP A 5 12.90 9.29 4.33
N ARG A 6 13.83 8.83 5.16
CA ARG A 6 14.45 9.59 6.25
C ARG A 6 15.97 9.54 6.06
N GLY A 7 16.52 10.56 5.40
CA GLY A 7 17.91 10.52 4.96
C GLY A 7 18.11 9.42 3.92
N GLU A 8 19.01 8.48 4.22
CA GLU A 8 19.31 7.32 3.35
C GLU A 8 18.49 6.06 3.69
N GLU A 9 17.62 6.13 4.70
CA GLU A 9 16.79 5.00 5.12
C GLU A 9 15.35 5.12 4.62
N LEU A 10 14.78 4.02 4.14
CA LEU A 10 13.35 3.92 3.87
C LEU A 10 12.63 3.40 5.13
N GLU A 11 11.87 4.27 5.79
CA GLU A 11 11.00 3.89 6.89
C GLU A 11 9.67 3.37 6.34
N ILE A 12 9.22 2.21 6.85
CA ILE A 12 7.91 1.63 6.54
C ILE A 12 7.07 1.57 7.81
N TRP A 13 5.85 2.08 7.74
CA TRP A 13 4.85 1.92 8.79
C TRP A 13 3.75 0.97 8.35
N GLN A 14 3.45 0.01 9.20
CA GLN A 14 2.38 -0.94 9.00
C GLN A 14 1.35 -0.78 10.10
N PHE A 15 0.12 -0.46 9.71
CA PHE A 15 -0.99 -0.28 10.63
C PHE A 15 -1.85 -1.53 10.59
N PHE A 16 -2.09 -2.13 11.74
CA PHE A 16 -2.82 -3.37 11.86
C PHE A 16 -3.89 -3.26 12.94
N ALA A 17 -5.14 -3.49 12.57
CA ALA A 17 -6.25 -3.59 13.52
C ALA A 17 -6.30 -5.03 14.05
N ARG A 18 -6.19 -5.21 15.36
CA ARG A 18 -6.28 -6.51 16.03
C ARG A 18 -7.73 -6.98 16.15
N HIS A 19 -8.67 -6.05 16.06
CA HIS A 19 -10.10 -6.30 15.93
C HIS A 19 -10.76 -5.13 15.21
N LEU A 20 -11.98 -5.34 14.71
CA LEU A 20 -12.69 -4.34 13.89
C LEU A 20 -12.91 -2.99 14.61
N GLY A 21 -13.06 -3.02 15.94
CA GLY A 21 -13.18 -1.79 16.75
C GLY A 21 -11.96 -0.86 16.70
N GLU A 22 -10.78 -1.31 16.27
CA GLU A 22 -9.58 -0.47 16.17
C GLU A 22 -9.48 0.29 14.86
N GLU A 23 -10.43 0.10 13.93
CA GLU A 23 -10.33 0.71 12.60
C GLU A 23 -10.18 2.23 12.67
N LYS A 24 -10.95 2.91 13.52
CA LYS A 24 -10.85 4.37 13.72
C LYS A 24 -9.42 4.79 14.10
N ALA A 25 -8.82 4.07 15.04
CA ALA A 25 -7.46 4.34 15.50
C ALA A 25 -6.43 4.11 14.38
N VAL A 26 -6.58 3.03 13.62
CA VAL A 26 -5.71 2.70 12.49
C VAL A 26 -5.78 3.76 11.39
N VAL A 27 -6.98 4.17 10.97
CA VAL A 27 -7.11 5.18 9.91
C VAL A 27 -6.70 6.56 10.38
N ALA A 28 -6.92 6.91 11.67
CA ALA A 28 -6.44 8.16 12.24
C ALA A 28 -4.90 8.20 12.29
N ALA A 29 -4.25 7.14 12.75
CA ALA A 29 -2.79 7.06 12.77
C ALA A 29 -2.17 7.16 11.37
N ALA A 30 -2.79 6.52 10.35
CA ALA A 30 -2.35 6.67 8.97
C ALA A 30 -2.54 8.11 8.46
N LYS A 31 -3.66 8.76 8.82
CA LYS A 31 -3.95 10.15 8.47
C LYS A 31 -2.87 11.10 8.98
N GLU A 32 -2.51 10.99 10.26
CA GLU A 32 -1.49 11.83 10.89
C GLU A 32 -0.17 11.77 10.12
N ARG A 33 0.28 10.57 9.73
CA ARG A 33 1.51 10.40 8.94
C ARG A 33 1.42 10.98 7.52
N ILE A 34 0.25 10.88 6.90
CA ILE A 34 0.03 11.46 5.56
C ILE A 34 0.09 12.99 5.64
N GLU A 35 -0.47 13.60 6.68
CA GLU A 35 -0.51 15.05 6.86
C GLU A 35 0.83 15.68 7.24
N GLU A 36 1.81 14.89 7.68
CA GLU A 36 3.20 15.34 7.84
C GLU A 36 3.85 15.73 6.49
N HIS A 37 3.22 15.44 5.34
CA HIS A 37 3.81 15.62 4.02
C HIS A 37 2.86 16.29 3.02
N GLU A 38 3.40 17.07 2.09
CA GLU A 38 2.58 17.76 1.06
C GLU A 38 2.15 16.84 -0.10
N GLY A 39 2.78 15.67 -0.24
CA GLY A 39 2.63 14.80 -1.39
C GLY A 39 2.44 13.33 -1.02
N LEU A 40 1.63 12.63 -1.82
CA LEU A 40 1.40 11.18 -1.71
C LEU A 40 1.79 10.48 -3.02
N VAL A 41 2.48 9.35 -2.88
CA VAL A 41 2.76 8.43 -3.99
C VAL A 41 2.02 7.13 -3.73
N THR A 42 1.34 6.61 -4.76
CA THR A 42 0.61 5.33 -4.67
C THR A 42 0.81 4.50 -5.93
N PHE A 43 0.46 3.21 -5.86
CA PHE A 43 0.31 2.37 -7.03
C PHE A 43 -1.16 2.00 -7.21
N ASN A 44 -1.82 2.52 -8.26
CA ASN A 44 -3.27 2.40 -8.46
C ASN A 44 -4.12 3.00 -7.33
N GLY A 45 -3.53 3.87 -6.50
CA GLY A 45 -4.21 4.42 -5.32
C GLY A 45 -5.26 5.46 -5.69
N SER A 46 -5.11 6.18 -6.81
CA SER A 46 -6.10 7.20 -7.22
C SER A 46 -7.48 6.62 -7.49
N SER A 47 -7.57 5.36 -7.92
CA SER A 47 -8.84 4.66 -8.18
C SER A 47 -9.21 3.62 -7.12
N PHE A 48 -8.33 3.34 -6.15
CA PHE A 48 -8.53 2.26 -5.18
C PHE A 48 -8.34 2.73 -3.73
N ASP A 49 -7.09 2.78 -3.25
CA ASP A 49 -6.79 3.02 -1.83
C ASP A 49 -7.25 4.40 -1.35
N TRP A 50 -7.03 5.44 -2.16
CA TRP A 50 -7.33 6.81 -1.76
C TRP A 50 -8.84 7.07 -1.60
N PRO A 51 -9.71 6.75 -2.59
CA PRO A 51 -11.17 6.82 -2.38
C PRO A 51 -11.65 5.99 -1.19
N TYR A 52 -11.07 4.80 -0.98
CA TYR A 52 -11.42 3.95 0.15
C TYR A 52 -11.08 4.61 1.50
N LEU A 53 -9.87 5.16 1.64
CA LEU A 53 -9.45 5.86 2.87
C LEU A 53 -10.29 7.12 3.13
N CYS A 54 -10.56 7.93 2.10
CA CYS A 54 -11.48 9.08 2.20
C CYS A 54 -12.85 8.68 2.74
N HIS A 55 -13.39 7.56 2.24
CA HIS A 55 -14.63 7.00 2.74
C HIS A 55 -14.52 6.56 4.22
N ARG A 56 -13.44 5.87 4.61
CA ARG A 56 -13.24 5.42 6.00
C ARG A 56 -13.04 6.58 6.97
N TRP A 57 -12.29 7.63 6.60
CA TRP A 57 -12.15 8.83 7.42
C TRP A 57 -13.49 9.51 7.63
N ARG A 58 -14.25 9.74 6.55
CA ARG A 58 -15.60 10.32 6.63
C ARG A 58 -16.53 9.50 7.52
N HIS A 59 -16.50 8.18 7.39
CA HIS A 59 -17.30 7.27 8.23
C HIS A 59 -17.01 7.45 9.73
N HIS A 60 -15.76 7.72 10.10
CA HIS A 60 -15.33 7.94 11.48
C HIS A 60 -15.39 9.40 11.96
N GLY A 61 -15.96 10.31 11.15
CA GLY A 61 -16.03 11.74 11.45
C GLY A 61 -14.67 12.45 11.37
N LEU A 62 -13.72 11.88 10.62
CA LEU A 62 -12.40 12.47 10.39
C LEU A 62 -12.40 13.17 9.01
N PRO A 63 -11.89 14.40 8.90
CA PRO A 63 -11.70 15.03 7.59
C PRO A 63 -10.66 14.25 6.78
N SER A 64 -10.79 14.23 5.45
CA SER A 64 -9.75 13.68 4.59
C SER A 64 -8.57 14.64 4.49
N PRO A 65 -7.31 14.17 4.43
CA PRO A 65 -6.16 15.03 4.21
C PRO A 65 -6.27 15.81 2.89
N ALA A 66 -5.85 17.07 2.90
CA ALA A 66 -5.74 17.89 1.71
C ALA A 66 -4.37 17.64 1.05
N LEU A 67 -4.31 16.67 0.12
CA LEU A 67 -3.09 16.41 -0.63
C LEU A 67 -2.82 17.56 -1.63
N ARG A 68 -1.64 18.16 -1.54
CA ARG A 68 -1.19 19.15 -2.54
C ARG A 68 -0.74 18.45 -3.83
N HIS A 69 -0.11 17.28 -3.68
CA HIS A 69 0.37 16.47 -4.79
C HIS A 69 -0.02 15.00 -4.60
N HIS A 70 -0.49 14.34 -5.65
CA HIS A 70 -0.72 12.89 -5.66
C HIS A 70 -0.18 12.31 -6.97
N VAL A 71 0.79 11.40 -6.86
CA VAL A 71 1.36 10.66 -7.98
C VAL A 71 0.89 9.21 -7.93
N ASP A 72 0.30 8.75 -9.03
CA ASP A 72 -0.05 7.34 -9.22
C ASP A 72 0.94 6.67 -10.19
N VAL A 73 1.77 5.79 -9.64
CA VAL A 73 2.84 5.08 -10.36
C VAL A 73 2.25 4.16 -11.44
N LEU A 74 1.04 3.63 -11.29
CA LEU A 74 0.43 2.79 -12.32
C LEU A 74 0.14 3.61 -13.59
N LEU A 75 -0.31 4.85 -13.43
CA LEU A 75 -0.58 5.74 -14.57
C LEU A 75 0.73 6.07 -15.30
N MET A 76 1.80 6.38 -14.55
CA MET A 76 3.14 6.61 -15.13
C MET A 76 3.66 5.36 -15.85
N ALA A 77 3.52 4.18 -15.25
CA ALA A 77 3.97 2.92 -15.84
C ALA A 77 3.24 2.62 -17.15
N ARG A 78 1.90 2.76 -17.18
CA ARG A 78 1.11 2.54 -18.39
C ARG A 78 1.55 3.47 -19.53
N GLN A 79 1.81 4.74 -19.23
CA GLN A 79 2.24 5.73 -20.22
C GLN A 79 3.65 5.45 -20.75
N ARG A 80 4.62 5.18 -19.88
CA ARG A 80 6.04 5.08 -20.26
C ARG A 80 6.46 3.71 -20.77
N ILE A 81 5.91 2.64 -20.20
CA ILE A 81 6.38 1.27 -20.42
C ILE A 81 5.25 0.27 -20.68
N GLY A 82 4.00 0.72 -20.71
CA GLY A 82 2.84 -0.17 -20.86
C GLY A 82 2.86 -1.03 -22.13
N TYR A 83 3.42 -0.52 -23.22
CA TYR A 83 3.56 -1.26 -24.48
C TYR A 83 4.60 -2.39 -24.42
N ARG A 84 5.52 -2.37 -23.45
CA ARG A 84 6.63 -3.34 -23.33
C ARG A 84 6.24 -4.61 -22.57
N TYR A 85 5.16 -4.56 -21.80
CA TYR A 85 4.79 -5.63 -20.88
C TYR A 85 3.32 -6.04 -21.10
N GLY A 86 3.03 -7.33 -21.04
CA GLY A 86 1.66 -7.85 -21.24
C GLY A 86 0.62 -7.32 -20.23
N ASN A 87 1.06 -6.78 -19.09
CA ASN A 87 0.25 -5.94 -18.21
C ASN A 87 1.15 -5.10 -17.28
N CYS A 88 0.59 -4.05 -16.69
CA CYS A 88 1.25 -3.21 -15.68
C CYS A 88 0.81 -3.54 -14.25
N ARG A 89 0.54 -4.82 -13.92
CA ARG A 89 0.28 -5.18 -12.51
C ARG A 89 1.57 -5.05 -11.70
N LEU A 90 1.46 -4.69 -10.42
CA LEU A 90 2.62 -4.45 -9.55
C LEU A 90 3.60 -5.63 -9.54
N GLN A 91 3.11 -6.85 -9.34
CA GLN A 91 3.92 -8.07 -9.37
C GLN A 91 4.60 -8.33 -10.73
N THR A 92 3.94 -7.99 -11.84
CA THR A 92 4.56 -8.11 -13.17
C THR A 92 5.71 -7.14 -13.32
N LEU A 93 5.52 -5.89 -12.91
CA LEU A 93 6.55 -4.86 -12.99
C LEU A 93 7.69 -5.14 -12.00
N GLU A 94 7.39 -5.61 -10.80
CA GLU A 94 8.38 -6.07 -9.82
C GLU A 94 9.30 -7.14 -10.41
N ALA A 95 8.72 -8.20 -10.98
CA ALA A 95 9.50 -9.30 -11.53
C ALA A 95 10.33 -8.89 -12.75
N ARG A 96 9.86 -7.93 -13.55
CA ARG A 96 10.50 -7.50 -14.80
C ARG A 96 11.52 -6.38 -14.62
N LEU A 97 11.30 -5.47 -13.66
CA LEU A 97 12.10 -4.26 -13.48
C LEU A 97 12.92 -4.30 -12.19
N CYS A 98 12.36 -4.84 -11.11
CA CYS A 98 13.03 -4.91 -9.81
C CYS A 98 13.79 -6.24 -9.61
N GLY A 99 13.62 -7.21 -10.50
CA GLY A 99 14.31 -8.51 -10.45
C GLY A 99 13.87 -9.43 -9.31
N ARG A 100 12.87 -9.05 -8.51
CA ARG A 100 12.35 -9.86 -7.39
C ARG A 100 11.25 -10.81 -7.88
N ARG A 101 11.33 -12.07 -7.45
CA ARG A 101 10.27 -13.07 -7.62
C ARG A 101 9.82 -13.55 -6.25
N ARG A 102 8.58 -13.25 -5.89
CA ARG A 102 8.02 -13.66 -4.58
C ARG A 102 7.73 -15.16 -4.58
N ARG A 103 8.33 -15.91 -3.65
CA ARG A 103 8.17 -17.38 -3.52
C ARG A 103 7.15 -17.81 -2.47
N GLU A 104 6.94 -17.01 -1.44
CA GLU A 104 6.08 -17.34 -0.29
C GLU A 104 4.92 -16.34 -0.12
N ASP A 105 4.51 -15.74 -1.23
CA ASP A 105 3.53 -14.65 -1.20
C ASP A 105 2.11 -15.15 -0.96
N ILE A 106 1.35 -14.42 -0.15
CA ILE A 106 -0.10 -14.64 -0.06
C ILE A 106 -0.77 -13.96 -1.26
N PRO A 107 -1.56 -14.67 -2.07
CA PRO A 107 -2.31 -14.03 -3.15
C PRO A 107 -3.23 -12.95 -2.60
N SER A 108 -3.26 -11.75 -3.20
CA SER A 108 -3.99 -10.60 -2.64
C SER A 108 -5.48 -10.88 -2.40
N HIS A 109 -6.11 -11.75 -3.22
CA HIS A 109 -7.50 -12.15 -3.04
C HIS A 109 -7.77 -13.00 -1.78
N GLN A 110 -6.72 -13.59 -1.18
CA GLN A 110 -6.81 -14.40 0.04
C GLN A 110 -6.64 -13.57 1.32
N ILE A 111 -6.10 -12.34 1.21
CA ILE A 111 -5.84 -11.45 2.35
C ILE A 111 -7.08 -11.24 3.23
N PRO A 112 -8.29 -10.97 2.69
CA PRO A 112 -9.49 -10.83 3.53
C PRO A 112 -9.84 -12.11 4.30
N GLY A 113 -9.57 -13.28 3.70
CA GLY A 113 -9.78 -14.58 4.32
C GLY A 113 -8.81 -14.83 5.48
N ALA A 114 -7.53 -14.52 5.27
CA ALA A 114 -6.50 -14.60 6.32
C ALA A 114 -6.84 -13.70 7.51
N TYR A 115 -7.27 -12.46 7.26
CA TYR A 115 -7.68 -11.56 8.33
C TYR A 115 -8.91 -12.08 9.09
N ARG A 116 -9.90 -12.64 8.40
CA ARG A 116 -11.08 -13.26 9.04
C ARG A 116 -10.67 -14.44 9.93
N ARG A 117 -9.77 -15.31 9.47
CA ARG A 117 -9.25 -16.43 10.26
C ARG A 117 -8.48 -15.95 11.48
N TYR A 118 -7.67 -14.90 11.36
CA TYR A 118 -7.02 -14.27 12.51
C TYR A 118 -8.04 -13.75 13.54
N LEU A 119 -9.12 -13.08 13.11
CA LEU A 119 -10.14 -12.59 14.05
C LEU A 119 -10.82 -13.73 14.85
N GLN A 120 -10.90 -14.92 14.27
CA GLN A 120 -11.52 -16.10 14.89
C GLN A 120 -10.53 -16.89 15.76
N SER A 121 -9.33 -17.15 15.25
CA SER A 121 -8.36 -18.10 15.83
C SER A 121 -7.19 -17.44 16.55
N ARG A 122 -6.93 -16.16 16.28
CA ARG A 122 -5.74 -15.39 16.73
C ARG A 122 -4.40 -15.91 16.22
N GLN A 123 -4.40 -16.86 15.27
CA GLN A 123 -3.19 -17.31 14.56
C GLN A 123 -2.60 -16.20 13.69
N THR A 124 -1.29 -15.98 13.76
CA THR A 124 -0.61 -14.82 13.15
C THR A 124 0.17 -15.16 11.89
N GLU A 125 0.40 -16.44 11.59
CA GLU A 125 1.29 -16.90 10.52
C GLU A 125 0.87 -16.33 9.16
N GLU A 126 -0.43 -16.29 8.87
CA GLU A 126 -0.93 -15.68 7.63
C GLU A 126 -0.89 -14.15 7.68
N ILE A 127 -1.06 -13.55 8.86
CA ILE A 127 -0.99 -12.10 9.02
C ILE A 127 0.43 -11.60 8.80
N GLU A 128 1.45 -12.33 9.27
CA GLU A 128 2.84 -12.02 9.01
C GLU A 128 3.14 -12.00 7.50
N ARG A 129 2.57 -12.96 6.75
CA ARG A 129 2.65 -12.97 5.28
C ARG A 129 1.92 -11.78 4.64
N VAL A 130 0.75 -11.40 5.16
CA VAL A 130 0.00 -10.22 4.69
C VAL A 130 0.82 -8.94 4.91
N LEU A 131 1.44 -8.79 6.08
CA LEU A 131 2.28 -7.64 6.40
C LEU A 131 3.54 -7.64 5.53
N HIS A 132 4.19 -8.78 5.34
CA HIS A 132 5.34 -8.89 4.46
C HIS A 132 5.00 -8.52 3.00
N HIS A 133 3.88 -9.03 2.47
CA HIS A 133 3.35 -8.65 1.16
C HIS A 133 3.15 -7.14 1.04
N ASN A 134 2.51 -6.52 2.03
CA ASN A 134 2.29 -5.08 2.05
C ASN A 134 3.59 -4.27 2.06
N ALA A 135 4.62 -4.73 2.77
CA ALA A 135 5.92 -4.07 2.81
C ALA A 135 6.63 -4.16 1.45
N LEU A 136 6.59 -5.32 0.79
CA LEU A 136 7.16 -5.51 -0.55
C LEU A 136 6.43 -4.66 -1.61
N ASP A 137 5.12 -4.48 -1.49
CA ASP A 137 4.35 -3.61 -2.38
C ASP A 137 4.77 -2.14 -2.25
N LEU A 138 5.01 -1.67 -1.03
CA LEU A 138 5.50 -0.32 -0.78
C LEU A 138 6.91 -0.14 -1.35
N LEU A 139 7.83 -1.09 -1.09
CA LEU A 139 9.19 -1.05 -1.63
C LEU A 139 9.17 -1.03 -3.17
N THR A 140 8.36 -1.89 -3.78
CA THR A 140 8.23 -1.95 -5.24
C THR A 140 7.66 -0.65 -5.79
N THR A 141 6.68 -0.04 -5.13
CA THR A 141 6.13 1.26 -5.55
C THR A 141 7.20 2.35 -5.56
N VAL A 142 8.05 2.39 -4.52
CA VAL A 142 9.17 3.34 -4.43
C VAL A 142 10.18 3.10 -5.55
N GLU A 143 10.62 1.87 -5.76
CA GLU A 143 11.58 1.54 -6.82
C GLU A 143 11.04 1.84 -8.22
N LEU A 144 9.77 1.53 -8.48
CA LEU A 144 9.13 1.84 -9.75
C LEU A 144 9.04 3.36 -9.97
N LEU A 145 8.73 4.14 -8.93
CA LEU A 145 8.76 5.60 -9.03
C LEU A 145 10.16 6.10 -9.42
N LEU A 146 11.22 5.57 -8.80
CA LEU A 146 12.60 5.97 -9.11
C LEU A 146 13.01 5.56 -10.53
N TYR A 147 12.60 4.36 -10.97
CA TYR A 147 12.87 3.86 -12.33
C TYR A 147 12.11 4.65 -13.40
N LEU A 148 10.89 5.11 -13.09
CA LEU A 148 10.00 5.82 -14.00
C LEU A 148 10.10 7.34 -13.89
N ARG A 149 11.02 7.89 -13.10
CA ARG A 149 11.21 9.35 -13.00
C ARG A 149 11.79 9.91 -14.28
#